data_AF-A0A182ATQ2-F1
#
_entry.id   AF-A0A182ATQ2-F1
#
_cell.length_a   1.000
_cell.length_b   1.000
_cell.length_c   1.000
_cell.angle_alpha   90.00
_cell.angle_beta   90.00
_cell.angle_gamma   90.00
#
_symmetry.space_group_name_H-M   'P 1'
#
loop_
_entity.id
_entity.type
_entity.pdbx_description
1 polymer ?
#
loop_
_entity_poly.entity_id
_entity_poly.type
_entity_poly.pdbx_seq_one_letter_code
_entity_poly.pdbx_strand_id
1 'polypeptide(L)'
;MTGEPPRRTWTLHAVRTALAAGLSMAVATALGVPDPYWSPITTLIVTQSGVADSWLISRRRLLGTLLGVSFGALQVLLLPKGILSYALAILVLGLVCGVSRIHQSAYRFGGIALTIVITAAPSDALWRVALFRFVDVAIGIGVALAITRLWPEAVPPDEPR
;
A
#
# COMPACT_ATOMS: atom_id res chain seq x y z
N MET A 1 -33.64 1.21 -16.44
CA MET A 1 -33.75 2.31 -15.47
C MET A 1 -32.49 2.26 -14.62
N THR A 2 -31.55 3.14 -14.91
CA THR A 2 -30.23 3.24 -14.26
C THR A 2 -30.42 3.72 -12.83
N GLY A 3 -30.29 2.82 -11.86
CA GLY A 3 -30.29 3.17 -10.45
C GLY A 3 -29.01 3.93 -10.11
N GLU A 4 -29.01 5.25 -10.30
CA GLU A 4 -27.99 6.07 -9.65
C GLU A 4 -28.08 5.79 -8.14
N PRO A 5 -26.96 5.47 -7.47
CA PRO A 5 -26.98 5.30 -6.03
C PRO A 5 -27.54 6.58 -5.41
N PRO A 6 -28.43 6.50 -4.40
CA PRO A 6 -29.03 7.69 -3.82
C PRO A 6 -27.92 8.66 -3.41
N ARG A 7 -28.02 9.95 -3.79
CA ARG A 7 -26.98 10.99 -3.54
C ARG A 7 -26.47 11.03 -2.10
N ARG A 8 -27.27 10.54 -1.15
CA ARG A 8 -26.92 10.38 0.26
C ARG A 8 -25.83 9.32 0.51
N THR A 9 -25.77 8.24 -0.27
CA THR A 9 -24.71 7.22 -0.18
C THR A 9 -23.38 7.75 -0.72
N TRP A 10 -23.42 8.50 -1.83
CA TRP A 10 -22.24 9.16 -2.40
C TRP A 10 -21.60 10.18 -1.44
N THR A 11 -22.42 11.02 -0.82
CA THR A 11 -21.95 12.04 0.14
C THR A 11 -21.36 11.40 1.40
N LEU A 12 -22.00 10.37 1.96
CA LEU A 12 -21.47 9.63 3.11
C LEU A 12 -20.15 8.92 2.77
N HIS A 13 -20.07 8.28 1.60
CA HIS A 13 -18.84 7.64 1.14
C HIS A 13 -17.69 8.65 0.93
N ALA A 14 -18.00 9.82 0.34
CA ALA A 14 -17.03 10.89 0.15
C ALA A 14 -16.53 11.46 1.50
N VAL A 15 -17.43 11.69 2.46
CA VAL A 15 -17.06 12.16 3.81
C VAL A 15 -16.20 11.12 4.52
N ARG A 16 -16.58 9.84 4.50
CA ARG A 16 -15.79 8.76 5.09
C ARG A 16 -14.39 8.68 4.48
N THR A 17 -14.31 8.75 3.15
CA THR A 17 -13.04 8.73 2.42
C THR A 17 -12.16 9.93 2.79
N ALA A 18 -12.73 11.13 2.89
CA ALA A 18 -12.03 12.33 3.32
C ALA A 18 -11.52 12.22 4.76
N LEU A 19 -12.34 11.72 5.68
CA LEU A 19 -11.94 11.47 7.07
C LEU A 19 -10.82 10.42 7.15
N ALA A 20 -10.89 9.37 6.32
CA ALA A 20 -9.88 8.33 6.30
C ALA A 20 -8.53 8.83 5.79
N ALA A 21 -8.52 9.50 4.65
CA ALA A 21 -7.31 10.10 4.12
C ALA A 21 -6.76 11.17 5.08
N GLY A 22 -7.62 12.03 5.62
CA GLY A 22 -7.24 13.08 6.56
C GLY A 22 -6.61 12.54 7.85
N LEU A 23 -7.24 11.55 8.48
CA LEU A 23 -6.70 10.90 9.67
C LEU A 23 -5.37 10.21 9.39
N SER A 24 -5.27 9.52 8.25
CA SER A 24 -4.03 8.85 7.82
C SER A 24 -2.88 9.83 7.62
N MET A 25 -3.15 10.96 6.96
CA MET A 25 -2.18 12.03 6.79
C MET A 25 -1.77 12.63 8.14
N ALA A 26 -2.74 12.94 9.00
CA ALA A 26 -2.47 13.53 10.32
C ALA A 26 -1.59 12.62 11.19
N VAL A 27 -1.87 11.32 11.21
CA VAL A 27 -1.07 10.34 11.98
C VAL A 27 0.35 10.22 11.40
N ALA A 28 0.50 10.12 10.08
CA ALA A 28 1.81 10.02 9.44
C ALA A 28 2.67 11.28 9.67
N THR A 29 2.06 12.47 9.58
CA THR A 29 2.73 13.74 9.88
C THR A 29 3.10 13.85 11.35
N ALA A 30 2.21 13.47 12.28
CA ALA A 30 2.48 13.51 13.72
C ALA A 30 3.63 12.58 14.15
N LEU A 31 3.80 11.46 13.44
CA LEU A 31 4.91 10.52 13.66
C LEU A 31 6.22 10.96 13.01
N GLY A 32 6.24 12.10 12.31
CA GLY A 32 7.44 12.64 11.68
C GLY A 32 7.95 11.80 10.50
N VAL A 33 7.05 11.10 9.80
CA VAL A 33 7.44 10.29 8.64
C VAL A 33 7.89 11.21 7.49
N PRO A 34 9.04 10.97 6.83
CA PRO A 34 9.60 11.89 5.84
C PRO A 34 8.71 12.17 4.63
N ASP A 35 7.97 11.17 4.13
CA ASP A 35 7.00 11.38 3.05
C ASP A 35 5.59 10.89 3.46
N PRO A 36 4.86 11.68 4.27
CA PRO A 36 3.62 11.23 4.90
C PRO A 36 2.48 10.98 3.91
N TYR A 37 2.62 11.40 2.65
CA TYR A 37 1.59 11.23 1.61
C TYR A 37 1.35 9.76 1.19
N TRP A 38 2.27 8.84 1.48
CA TRP A 38 2.07 7.41 1.18
C TRP A 38 1.04 6.74 2.08
N SER A 39 0.90 7.24 3.31
CA SER A 39 -0.08 6.73 4.26
C SER A 39 -1.53 6.93 3.77
N PRO A 40 -2.00 8.13 3.37
CA PRO A 40 -3.35 8.31 2.86
C PRO A 40 -3.59 7.56 1.53
N ILE A 41 -2.61 7.48 0.62
CA ILE A 41 -2.72 6.64 -0.59
C ILE A 41 -3.00 5.18 -0.19
N THR A 42 -2.28 4.70 0.83
CA THR A 42 -2.47 3.36 1.34
C THR A 42 -3.86 3.17 1.91
N THR A 43 -4.31 4.11 2.73
CA THR A 43 -5.64 4.10 3.31
C THR A 43 -6.72 4.02 2.24
N LEU A 44 -6.67 4.91 1.24
CA LEU A 44 -7.66 4.97 0.16
C LEU A 44 -7.79 3.66 -0.61
N ILE A 45 -6.68 2.99 -0.91
CA ILE A 45 -6.68 1.71 -1.63
C ILE A 45 -7.32 0.60 -0.79
N VAL A 46 -7.05 0.57 0.52
CA VAL A 46 -7.56 -0.48 1.42
C VAL A 46 -9.02 -0.24 1.78
N THR A 47 -9.45 1.01 1.92
CA THR A 47 -10.85 1.36 2.21
C THR A 47 -11.78 1.08 1.03
N GLN A 48 -11.27 1.07 -0.21
CA GLN A 48 -12.04 0.71 -1.40
C GLN A 48 -12.41 -0.78 -1.49
N SER A 49 -11.76 -1.66 -0.70
CA SER A 49 -12.07 -3.09 -0.66
C SER A 49 -13.00 -3.41 0.50
N GLY A 50 -14.06 -4.19 0.27
CA GLY A 50 -15.04 -4.56 1.31
C GLY A 50 -14.40 -5.21 2.56
N VAL A 51 -15.07 -5.10 3.71
CA VAL A 51 -14.53 -5.39 5.07
C VAL A 51 -13.82 -6.76 5.19
N ALA A 52 -14.39 -7.82 4.60
CA ALA A 52 -13.82 -9.17 4.64
C ALA A 52 -12.57 -9.31 3.76
N ASP A 53 -12.53 -8.59 2.64
CA ASP A 53 -11.39 -8.55 1.72
C ASP A 53 -10.30 -7.60 2.23
N SER A 54 -10.64 -6.56 2.99
CA SER A 54 -9.68 -5.56 3.50
C SER A 54 -8.57 -6.21 4.34
N TRP A 55 -8.87 -7.23 5.15
CA TRP A 55 -7.86 -7.91 5.99
C TRP A 55 -6.86 -8.71 5.15
N LEU A 56 -7.37 -9.48 4.18
CA LEU A 56 -6.53 -10.28 3.30
C LEU A 56 -5.67 -9.39 2.40
N ILE A 57 -6.26 -8.31 1.88
CA ILE A 57 -5.56 -7.29 1.07
C ILE A 57 -4.50 -6.57 1.90
N SER A 58 -4.81 -6.21 3.14
CA SER A 58 -3.86 -5.59 4.07
C SER A 58 -2.65 -6.48 4.33
N ARG A 59 -2.86 -7.77 4.62
CA ARG A 59 -1.76 -8.74 4.81
C ARG A 59 -0.90 -8.88 3.55
N ARG A 60 -1.54 -9.02 2.38
CA ARG A 60 -0.84 -9.11 1.10
C ARG A 60 -0.01 -7.86 0.83
N ARG A 61 -0.52 -6.68 1.19
CA ARG A 61 0.19 -5.42 1.03
C ARG A 61 1.39 -5.30 1.95
N LEU A 62 1.25 -5.62 3.24
CA LEU A 62 2.38 -5.62 4.19
C LEU A 62 3.49 -6.58 3.74
N LEU A 63 3.13 -7.81 3.36
CA LEU A 63 4.09 -8.80 2.88
C LEU A 63 4.77 -8.34 1.59
N GLY A 64 3.99 -7.81 0.65
CA GLY A 64 4.50 -7.24 -0.59
C GLY A 64 5.51 -6.13 -0.32
N THR A 65 5.12 -5.12 0.45
CA THR A 65 5.98 -3.99 0.81
C THR A 65 7.24 -4.44 1.53
N LEU A 66 7.14 -5.38 2.49
CA LEU A 66 8.30 -5.92 3.21
C LEU A 66 9.31 -6.57 2.26
N LEU A 67 8.84 -7.40 1.33
CA LEU A 67 9.71 -8.00 0.31
C LEU A 67 10.29 -6.93 -0.60
N GLY A 68 9.47 -5.99 -1.06
CA GLY A 68 9.90 -4.91 -1.92
C GLY A 68 11.02 -4.07 -1.32
N VAL A 69 10.88 -3.62 -0.07
CA VAL A 69 11.94 -2.84 0.60
C VAL A 69 13.19 -3.66 0.86
N SER A 70 13.05 -4.96 1.14
CA SER A 70 14.19 -5.86 1.38
C SER A 70 15.00 -6.10 0.10
N PHE A 71 14.32 -6.47 -0.99
CA PHE A 71 14.96 -6.68 -2.29
C PHE A 71 15.47 -5.37 -2.89
N GLY A 72 14.76 -4.26 -2.71
CA GLY A 72 15.24 -2.93 -3.09
C GLY A 72 16.52 -2.53 -2.36
N ALA A 73 16.59 -2.77 -1.05
CA ALA A 73 17.80 -2.50 -0.27
C ALA A 73 18.96 -3.41 -0.71
N LEU A 74 18.70 -4.70 -0.89
CA LEU A 74 19.70 -5.66 -1.35
C LEU A 74 20.27 -5.26 -2.72
N GLN A 75 19.40 -4.83 -3.63
CA GLN A 75 19.79 -4.34 -4.94
C GLN A 75 20.73 -3.13 -4.85
N VAL A 76 20.38 -2.11 -4.05
CA VAL A 76 21.19 -0.90 -3.88
C VAL A 76 22.57 -1.23 -3.28
N LEU A 77 22.64 -2.24 -2.42
CA LEU A 77 23.89 -2.66 -1.77
C LEU A 77 24.80 -3.52 -2.66
N LEU A 78 24.23 -4.39 -3.49
CA LEU A 78 24.99 -5.41 -4.21
C LEU A 78 25.22 -5.08 -5.69
N LEU A 79 24.37 -4.25 -6.31
CA LEU A 79 24.35 -4.05 -7.75
C LEU A 79 24.51 -2.57 -8.11
N PRO A 80 25.21 -2.26 -9.22
CA PRO A 80 25.34 -0.90 -9.70
C PRO A 80 23.98 -0.35 -10.14
N LYS A 81 23.80 0.97 -10.03
CA LYS A 81 22.61 1.66 -10.53
C LYS A 81 22.52 1.49 -12.05
N GLY A 82 21.37 1.05 -12.56
CA GLY A 82 21.14 0.87 -13.99
C GLY A 82 19.80 0.24 -14.30
N ILE A 83 19.35 0.37 -15.55
CA ILE A 83 18.06 -0.18 -16.00
C ILE A 83 18.07 -1.71 -15.95
N LEU A 84 19.17 -2.34 -16.37
CA LEU A 84 19.32 -3.79 -16.35
C LEU A 84 19.30 -4.34 -14.92
N SER A 85 19.99 -3.67 -13.99
CA SER A 85 20.00 -4.10 -12.60
C SER A 85 18.60 -3.96 -12.00
N TYR A 86 17.91 -2.84 -12.22
CA TYR A 86 16.52 -2.65 -11.79
C TYR A 86 15.57 -3.73 -12.34
N ALA A 87 15.65 -4.03 -13.63
CA ALA A 87 14.83 -5.06 -14.26
C ALA A 87 15.11 -6.45 -13.65
N LEU A 88 16.38 -6.76 -13.36
CA LEU A 88 16.75 -7.98 -12.66
C LEU A 88 16.17 -8.03 -11.24
N ALA A 89 16.18 -6.92 -10.51
CA ALA A 89 15.61 -6.83 -9.17
C ALA A 89 14.10 -7.16 -9.15
N ILE A 90 13.35 -6.58 -10.09
CA ILE A 90 11.92 -6.84 -10.27
C ILE A 90 11.68 -8.30 -10.68
N LEU A 91 12.50 -8.85 -11.59
CA LEU A 91 12.41 -10.24 -12.01
C LEU A 91 12.64 -11.19 -10.83
N VAL A 92 13.70 -10.97 -10.05
CA VAL A 92 14.02 -11.78 -8.86
C VAL A 92 12.90 -11.70 -7.84
N LEU A 93 12.38 -10.49 -7.56
CA LEU A 93 11.23 -10.33 -6.67
C LEU A 93 10.03 -11.15 -7.18
N GLY A 94 9.74 -11.10 -8.48
CA GLY A 94 8.66 -11.86 -9.11
C GLY A 94 8.86 -13.38 -9.03
N LEU A 95 10.07 -13.87 -9.29
CA LEU A 95 10.41 -15.29 -9.16
C LEU A 95 10.28 -15.78 -7.72
N VAL A 96 10.78 -15.00 -6.76
CA VAL A 96 10.63 -15.33 -5.32
C VAL A 96 9.16 -15.34 -4.93
N CYS A 97 8.37 -14.36 -5.36
CA CYS A 97 6.92 -14.36 -5.13
C CYS A 97 6.25 -15.60 -5.75
N GLY A 98 6.64 -15.99 -6.96
CA GLY A 98 6.11 -17.16 -7.66
C GLY A 98 6.44 -18.48 -6.95
N VAL A 99 7.71 -18.70 -6.60
CA VAL A 99 8.18 -19.90 -5.89
C VAL A 99 7.53 -20.01 -4.51
N SER A 100 7.43 -18.90 -3.78
CA SER A 100 6.79 -18.84 -2.47
C SER A 100 5.25 -18.83 -2.54
N ARG A 101 4.64 -18.97 -3.72
CA ARG A 101 3.18 -18.92 -3.95
C ARG A 101 2.51 -17.69 -3.34
N ILE A 102 3.22 -16.57 -3.34
CA ILE A 102 2.72 -15.28 -2.86
C ILE A 102 1.70 -14.74 -3.87
N HIS A 103 0.61 -14.19 -3.36
CA HIS A 103 -0.46 -13.65 -4.19
C HIS A 103 0.04 -12.53 -5.11
N GLN A 104 -0.42 -12.49 -6.37
CA GLN A 104 0.03 -11.52 -7.38
C GLN A 104 -0.12 -10.06 -6.94
N SER A 105 -1.13 -9.76 -6.11
CA SER A 105 -1.32 -8.42 -5.55
C SER A 105 -0.18 -8.01 -4.60
N ALA A 106 0.39 -8.93 -3.84
CA ALA A 106 1.55 -8.66 -2.98
C ALA A 106 2.80 -8.38 -3.82
N TYR A 107 3.00 -9.11 -4.92
CA TYR A 107 4.08 -8.81 -5.89
C TYR A 107 3.96 -7.39 -6.46
N ARG A 108 2.75 -6.96 -6.84
CA ARG A 108 2.52 -5.58 -7.31
C ARG A 108 2.93 -4.52 -6.29
N PHE A 109 2.52 -4.67 -5.03
CA PHE A 109 2.90 -3.74 -3.96
C PHE A 109 4.39 -3.81 -3.63
N GLY A 110 4.98 -5.00 -3.67
CA GLY A 110 6.41 -5.18 -3.51
C GLY A 110 7.22 -4.51 -4.61
N GLY A 111 6.77 -4.61 -5.87
CA GLY A 111 7.37 -3.90 -6.99
C GLY A 111 7.39 -2.39 -6.76
N ILE A 112 6.26 -1.80 -6.35
CA ILE A 112 6.18 -0.36 -6.03
C ILE A 112 7.17 0.00 -4.92
N ALA A 113 7.20 -0.75 -3.83
CA ALA A 113 8.10 -0.47 -2.71
C ALA A 113 9.58 -0.62 -3.10
N LEU A 114 9.92 -1.65 -3.89
CA LEU A 114 11.25 -1.85 -4.45
C LEU A 114 11.68 -0.69 -5.33
N THR A 115 10.80 -0.24 -6.24
CA THR A 115 11.07 0.90 -7.11
C THR A 115 11.38 2.13 -6.28
N ILE A 116 10.57 2.44 -5.27
CA ILE A 116 10.80 3.61 -4.40
C ILE A 116 12.14 3.50 -3.68
N VAL A 117 12.48 2.34 -3.12
CA VAL A 117 13.76 2.18 -2.42
C VAL A 117 14.94 2.35 -3.38
N ILE A 118 14.87 1.82 -4.60
CA ILE A 118 15.97 1.95 -5.57
C ILE A 118 16.11 3.38 -6.08
N THR A 119 14.99 4.09 -6.32
CA THR A 119 15.02 5.41 -6.96
C THR A 119 15.13 6.57 -5.97
N ALA A 120 14.50 6.46 -4.80
CA ALA A 120 14.38 7.53 -3.82
C ALA A 120 15.39 7.44 -2.67
N ALA A 121 16.16 6.35 -2.54
CA ALA A 121 17.16 6.22 -1.48
C ALA A 121 18.55 6.70 -1.93
N PRO A 122 19.06 7.81 -1.37
CA PRO A 122 20.49 8.04 -1.24
C PRO A 122 21.15 6.88 -0.47
N SER A 123 22.38 6.52 -0.84
CA SER A 123 23.08 5.38 -0.25
C SER A 123 23.25 5.49 1.27
N ASP A 124 23.39 6.71 1.79
CA ASP A 124 23.52 7.06 3.21
C ASP A 124 22.18 7.01 3.98
N ALA A 125 21.05 7.06 3.27
CA ALA A 125 19.71 7.05 3.85
C ALA A 125 18.90 5.79 3.52
N LEU A 126 19.52 4.76 2.92
CA LEU A 126 18.83 3.56 2.43
C LEU A 126 17.91 2.91 3.45
N TRP A 127 18.45 2.57 4.62
CA TRP A 127 17.68 1.91 5.67
C TRP A 127 16.56 2.79 6.22
N ARG A 128 16.79 4.10 6.26
CA ARG A 128 15.79 5.09 6.68
C ARG A 128 14.62 5.11 5.70
N VAL A 129 14.89 5.22 4.40
CA VAL A 129 13.86 5.23 3.35
C VAL A 129 13.09 3.91 3.32
N ALA A 130 13.78 2.77 3.38
CA ALA A 130 13.16 1.45 3.42
C ALA A 130 12.24 1.26 4.64
N LEU A 131 12.70 1.64 5.83
CA LEU A 131 11.92 1.54 7.07
C LEU A 131 10.69 2.45 7.03
N PHE A 132 10.86 3.73 6.67
CA PHE A 132 9.74 4.65 6.61
C PHE A 132 8.71 4.24 5.55
N ARG A 133 9.14 3.66 4.42
CA ARG A 133 8.20 3.10 3.44
C ARG A 133 7.38 1.94 3.98
N PHE A 134 7.96 1.08 4.80
CA PHE A 134 7.20 0.04 5.48
C PHE A 134 6.22 0.64 6.50
N VAL A 135 6.67 1.62 7.29
CA VAL A 135 5.85 2.31 8.30
C VAL A 135 4.66 3.05 7.67
N ASP A 136 4.84 3.76 6.56
CA ASP A 136 3.77 4.45 5.83
C ASP A 136 2.64 3.49 5.43
N VAL A 137 3.01 2.32 4.91
CA VAL A 137 2.04 1.29 4.52
C VAL A 137 1.34 0.70 5.74
N ALA A 138 2.06 0.51 6.85
CA ALA A 138 1.46 0.03 8.09
C ALA A 138 0.46 1.03 8.69
N ILE A 139 0.79 2.33 8.75
CA ILE A 139 -0.11 3.38 9.23
C ILE A 139 -1.36 3.44 8.35
N GLY A 140 -1.18 3.47 7.03
CA GLY A 140 -2.30 3.58 6.11
C GLY A 140 -3.28 2.40 6.21
N ILE A 141 -2.75 1.19 6.40
CA ILE A 141 -3.54 -0.03 6.67
C ILE A 141 -4.26 0.07 8.02
N GLY A 142 -3.56 0.50 9.07
CA GLY A 142 -4.14 0.66 10.40
C GLY A 142 -5.35 1.60 10.39
N VAL A 143 -5.21 2.77 9.76
CA VAL A 143 -6.29 3.75 9.63
C VAL A 143 -7.44 3.23 8.78
N ALA A 144 -7.14 2.55 7.66
CA ALA A 144 -8.17 1.95 6.82
C ALA A 144 -8.98 0.91 7.58
N LEU A 145 -8.32 -0.01 8.28
CA LEU A 145 -8.99 -1.04 9.07
C LEU A 145 -9.79 -0.44 10.23
N ALA A 146 -9.29 0.60 10.89
CA ALA A 146 -10.01 1.29 11.95
C ALA A 146 -11.33 1.89 11.41
N ILE A 147 -11.26 2.61 10.29
CA ILE A 147 -12.45 3.24 9.69
C ILE A 147 -13.41 2.22 9.11
N THR A 148 -12.90 1.16 8.50
CA THR A 148 -13.73 0.06 8.00
C THR A 148 -14.44 -0.69 9.11
N ARG A 149 -13.87 -0.77 10.31
CA ARG A 149 -14.54 -1.33 11.50
C ARG A 149 -15.55 -0.37 12.12
N LEU A 150 -15.22 0.92 12.21
CA LEU A 150 -16.09 1.93 12.82
C LEU A 150 -17.26 2.32 11.92
N TRP A 151 -17.06 2.26 10.60
CA TRP A 151 -18.06 2.62 9.59
C TRP A 151 -18.05 1.57 8.47
N PRO A 152 -18.59 0.37 8.70
CA PRO A 152 -18.71 -0.65 7.67
C PRO A 152 -19.75 -0.18 6.63
N GLU A 153 -19.32 0.04 5.39
CA GLU A 153 -20.25 0.19 4.28
C GLU A 153 -20.77 -1.20 3.88
N ALA A 154 -22.09 -1.34 3.82
CA ALA A 154 -22.71 -2.48 3.18
C ALA A 154 -22.42 -2.40 1.68
N VAL A 155 -21.68 -3.37 1.16
CA VAL A 155 -21.55 -3.59 -0.29
C VAL A 155 -22.97 -3.90 -0.80
N PRO A 156 -23.54 -3.12 -1.73
CA PRO A 156 -24.83 -3.46 -2.33
C PRO A 156 -24.75 -4.85 -2.98
N PRO A 157 -25.79 -5.70 -2.90
CA PRO A 157 -25.72 -7.10 -3.34
C PRO A 157 -25.50 -7.35 -4.84
N ASP A 158 -25.40 -6.31 -5.68
CA ASP A 158 -25.59 -6.41 -7.12
C ASP A 158 -24.35 -5.97 -7.92
N GLU A 159 -23.23 -6.68 -7.77
CA GLU A 159 -22.17 -6.63 -8.78
C GLU A 159 -21.58 -8.03 -9.00
N PRO A 160 -21.82 -8.68 -10.16
CA PRO A 160 -21.34 -10.03 -10.43
C PRO A 160 -19.80 -10.06 -10.52
N ARG A 161 -19.22 -11.07 -9.86
CA ARG A 161 -17.76 -11.31 -9.70
C ARG A 161 -17.04 -11.62 -11.00
#